data_AF-A0A972JU94-F1
#
_entry.id   AF-A0A972JU94-F1
#
_cell.length_a   1.000
_cell.length_b   1.000
_cell.length_c   1.000
_cell.angle_alpha   90.00
_cell.angle_beta   90.00
_cell.angle_gamma   90.00
#
_symmetry.space_group_name_H-M   'P 1'
#
loop_
_entity.id
_entity.type
_entity.pdbx_description
1 polymer ?
#
loop_
_entity_poly.entity_id
_entity_poly.type
_entity_poly.pdbx_seq_one_letter_code
_entity_poly.pdbx_strand_id
1 'polypeptide(L)'
;MMVALVVLVDVQATQTQATFVNEVAYFRFDVPPVPETFVFRSDDPAVIQEARDVLNGNHSSRMIIGTIVKQPRDYNAPWSYHLDPASVRFADNAVEVCDATIQFVEDHLAEICGATLPDCEWCPWSSRVIAEVAADTTPTPTPIPTATPTVVVPPTRTPILTPTPSPEPEYLHYLPFVARGK
;
A
#
# COMPACT_ATOMS: atom_id res chain seq x y z
N MET A 1 67.59 46.59 -7.44
CA MET A 1 66.68 45.55 -7.93
C MET A 1 66.02 44.93 -6.70
N MET A 2 64.86 45.45 -6.29
CA MET A 2 64.11 44.98 -5.11
C MET A 2 63.15 43.88 -5.56
N VAL A 3 63.27 42.69 -4.99
CA VAL A 3 62.32 41.58 -5.18
C VAL A 3 61.30 41.67 -4.05
N ALA A 4 60.04 41.98 -4.39
CA ALA A 4 58.94 41.96 -3.44
C ALA A 4 58.47 40.50 -3.26
N LEU A 5 58.56 40.01 -2.02
CA LEU A 5 58.05 38.70 -1.61
C LEU A 5 56.54 38.83 -1.37
N VAL A 6 55.72 38.26 -2.25
CA VAL A 6 54.26 38.16 -2.04
C VAL A 6 53.99 36.92 -1.18
N VAL A 7 53.54 37.14 0.06
CA VAL A 7 53.10 36.06 0.95
C VAL A 7 51.65 35.73 0.58
N LEU A 8 51.43 34.55 0.01
CA LEU A 8 50.10 33.98 -0.21
C LEU A 8 49.55 33.52 1.15
N VAL A 9 48.43 34.10 1.58
CA VAL A 9 47.70 33.67 2.77
C VAL A 9 46.69 32.62 2.32
N ASP A 10 46.93 31.34 2.63
CA ASP A 10 45.98 30.26 2.39
C ASP A 10 44.74 30.45 3.27
N VAL A 11 43.62 30.87 2.66
CA VAL A 11 42.30 30.86 3.30
C VAL A 11 41.81 29.42 3.31
N GLN A 12 42.03 28.71 4.43
CA GLN A 12 41.43 27.40 4.64
C GLN A 12 39.92 27.56 4.88
N ALA A 13 39.12 27.13 3.90
CA ALA A 13 37.68 27.02 4.06
C ALA A 13 37.37 25.95 5.12
N THR A 14 36.91 26.36 6.30
CA THR A 14 36.28 25.48 7.28
C THR A 14 35.00 24.92 6.69
N GLN A 15 35.04 23.66 6.24
CA GLN A 15 33.85 22.91 5.91
C GLN A 15 33.19 22.47 7.22
N THR A 16 32.08 23.12 7.56
CA THR A 16 31.18 22.64 8.62
C THR A 16 30.65 21.27 8.18
N GLN A 17 31.19 20.19 8.74
CA GLN A 17 30.60 18.88 8.60
C GLN A 17 29.23 18.91 9.27
N ALA A 18 28.17 18.91 8.46
CA ALA A 18 26.82 18.69 8.95
C ALA A 18 26.79 17.32 9.64
N THR A 19 26.50 17.31 10.93
CA THR A 19 26.13 16.09 11.64
C THR A 19 24.87 15.54 11.00
N PHE A 20 25.02 14.49 10.18
CA PHE A 20 23.88 13.72 9.72
C PHE A 20 23.26 13.02 10.93
N VAL A 21 22.12 13.55 11.38
CA VAL A 21 21.26 12.83 12.30
C VAL A 21 20.69 11.67 11.48
N ASN A 22 20.85 10.44 11.95
CA ASN A 22 20.13 9.29 11.39
C ASN A 22 18.65 9.45 11.77
N GLU A 23 17.95 10.29 11.01
CA GLU A 23 16.52 10.50 11.13
C GLU A 23 15.79 9.24 10.63
N VAL A 24 14.75 8.83 11.34
CA VAL A 24 13.82 7.80 10.90
C VAL A 24 12.46 8.43 10.79
N ALA A 25 11.84 8.34 9.62
CA ALA A 25 10.50 8.86 9.38
C ALA A 25 9.59 7.78 8.78
N TYR A 26 8.29 8.00 8.93
CA TYR A 26 7.25 7.10 8.46
C TYR A 26 6.26 7.89 7.64
N PHE A 27 5.90 7.34 6.47
CA PHE A 27 5.03 8.03 5.53
C PHE A 27 3.90 7.11 5.12
N ARG A 28 2.68 7.64 5.22
CA ARG A 28 1.47 7.00 4.73
C ARG A 28 1.28 7.34 3.26
N PHE A 29 1.00 6.32 2.46
CA PHE A 29 0.50 6.47 1.10
C PHE A 29 -0.81 5.71 0.92
N ASP A 30 -1.55 6.05 -0.13
CA ASP A 30 -2.68 5.27 -0.61
C ASP A 30 -2.48 4.88 -2.09
N VAL A 31 -3.33 3.99 -2.60
CA VAL A 31 -3.30 3.53 -3.99
C VAL A 31 -4.72 3.61 -4.57
N PRO A 32 -5.13 4.74 -5.14
CA PRO A 32 -6.47 4.94 -5.67
C PRO A 32 -6.79 3.94 -6.79
N PRO A 33 -8.08 3.62 -7.01
CA PRO A 33 -9.27 4.23 -6.39
C PRO A 33 -9.70 3.59 -5.07
N VAL A 34 -8.91 2.67 -4.53
CA VAL A 34 -9.28 1.90 -3.33
C VAL A 34 -8.89 2.66 -2.04
N PRO A 35 -9.60 2.46 -0.91
CA PRO A 35 -9.46 3.30 0.29
C PRO A 35 -8.30 2.90 1.21
N GLU A 36 -7.64 1.77 0.95
CA GLU A 36 -6.56 1.26 1.79
C GLU A 36 -5.37 2.21 1.83
N THR A 37 -4.69 2.24 2.97
CA THR A 37 -3.46 3.00 3.15
C THR A 37 -2.36 2.11 3.67
N PHE A 38 -1.13 2.44 3.32
CA PHE A 38 0.07 1.72 3.70
C PHE A 38 1.11 2.70 4.23
N VAL A 39 1.92 2.27 5.20
CA VAL A 39 2.97 3.07 5.81
C VAL A 39 4.33 2.44 5.50
N PHE A 40 5.21 3.22 4.88
CA PHE A 40 6.62 2.85 4.75
C PHE A 40 7.48 3.60 5.75
N ARG A 41 8.58 2.97 6.18
CA ARG A 41 9.64 3.54 6.99
C ARG A 41 10.79 3.95 6.06
N SER A 42 11.45 5.06 6.33
CA SER A 42 12.74 5.39 5.71
C SER A 42 13.71 5.99 6.73
N ASP A 43 14.99 5.68 6.55
CA ASP A 43 16.15 6.30 7.18
C ASP A 43 17.12 6.89 6.14
N ASP A 44 16.72 6.93 4.87
CA ASP A 44 17.46 7.62 3.81
C ASP A 44 17.04 9.10 3.78
N PRO A 45 17.96 10.05 4.07
CA PRO A 45 17.62 11.47 4.10
C PRO A 45 17.10 12.00 2.76
N ALA A 46 17.48 11.40 1.62
CA ALA A 46 16.97 11.80 0.31
C ALA A 46 15.50 11.38 0.13
N VAL A 47 15.16 10.15 0.51
CA VAL A 47 13.77 9.65 0.45
C VAL A 47 12.86 10.42 1.40
N ILE A 48 13.34 10.70 2.62
CA ILE A 48 12.61 11.50 3.61
C ILE A 48 12.35 12.91 3.07
N GLN A 49 13.37 13.55 2.50
CA GLN A 49 13.23 14.90 1.95
C GLN A 49 12.25 14.91 0.76
N GLU A 50 12.36 13.96 -0.16
CA GLU A 50 11.45 13.86 -1.31
C GLU A 50 10.00 13.64 -0.88
N ALA A 51 9.74 12.77 0.09
CA ALA A 51 8.40 12.56 0.62
C ALA A 51 7.80 13.85 1.22
N ARG A 52 8.61 14.62 1.95
CA ARG A 52 8.21 15.93 2.50
C ARG A 52 7.96 16.97 1.40
N ASP A 53 8.76 16.97 0.34
CA ASP A 53 8.55 17.86 -0.80
C ASP A 53 7.25 17.55 -1.56
N VAL A 54 6.90 16.27 -1.70
CA VAL A 54 5.59 15.85 -2.23
C VAL A 54 4.46 16.36 -1.33
N LEU A 55 4.57 16.20 -0.01
CA LEU A 55 3.55 16.65 0.95
C LEU A 55 3.36 18.18 0.98
N ASN A 56 4.44 18.93 0.76
CA ASN A 56 4.42 20.39 0.71
C ASN A 56 3.95 20.93 -0.65
N GLY A 57 3.68 20.06 -1.63
CA GLY A 57 3.31 20.48 -2.99
C GLY A 57 4.46 21.07 -3.80
N ASN A 58 5.72 20.87 -3.36
CA ASN A 58 6.90 21.33 -4.07
C ASN A 58 7.22 20.44 -5.29
N HIS A 59 6.76 19.19 -5.29
CA HIS A 59 7.01 18.18 -6.32
C HIS A 59 5.73 17.47 -6.74
N SER A 60 5.66 17.03 -8.01
CA SER A 60 4.59 16.13 -8.46
C SER A 60 4.70 14.79 -7.74
N SER A 61 3.55 14.19 -7.40
CA SER A 61 3.52 12.86 -6.80
C SER A 61 4.16 11.83 -7.74
N ARG A 62 5.07 11.03 -7.19
CA ARG A 62 5.78 9.95 -7.87
C ARG A 62 5.37 8.62 -7.27
N MET A 63 5.41 7.55 -8.07
CA MET A 63 5.11 6.22 -7.54
C MET A 63 6.19 5.81 -6.55
N ILE A 64 5.77 5.16 -5.46
CA ILE A 64 6.66 4.51 -4.51
C ILE A 64 7.04 3.15 -5.11
N ILE A 65 8.32 2.79 -5.04
CA ILE A 65 8.81 1.46 -5.35
C ILE A 65 9.56 0.92 -4.12
N GLY A 66 9.42 -0.37 -3.84
CA GLY A 66 10.25 -1.06 -2.87
C GLY A 66 10.11 -2.58 -2.94
N THR A 67 10.95 -3.27 -2.18
CA THR A 67 10.95 -4.72 -2.01
C THR A 67 10.01 -5.11 -0.88
N ILE A 68 9.07 -6.02 -1.14
CA ILE A 68 8.18 -6.56 -0.12
C ILE A 68 8.94 -7.49 0.85
N VAL A 69 8.74 -7.27 2.14
CA VAL A 69 9.12 -8.19 3.22
C VAL A 69 7.84 -8.74 3.86
N LYS A 70 7.65 -10.06 3.78
CA LYS A 70 6.46 -10.80 4.29
C LYS A 70 6.45 -10.93 5.82
N GLN A 71 6.51 -9.81 6.51
CA GLN A 71 6.44 -9.71 7.96
C GLN A 71 5.63 -8.48 8.36
N PRO A 72 4.73 -8.58 9.35
CA PRO A 72 4.01 -7.43 9.86
C PRO A 72 4.95 -6.47 10.58
N ARG A 73 4.53 -5.21 10.65
CA ARG A 73 5.13 -4.15 11.46
C ARG A 73 4.03 -3.32 12.10
N ASP A 74 4.21 -2.93 13.35
CA ASP A 74 3.18 -2.22 14.13
C ASP A 74 2.79 -0.88 13.49
N TYR A 75 3.75 -0.18 12.87
CA TYR A 75 3.51 1.08 12.16
C TYR A 75 2.69 0.92 10.87
N ASN A 76 2.51 -0.31 10.37
CA ASN A 76 1.86 -0.63 9.12
C ASN A 76 0.66 -1.58 9.30
N ALA A 77 0.07 -1.63 10.49
CA ALA A 77 -1.17 -2.37 10.70
C ALA A 77 -2.28 -1.85 9.74
N PRO A 78 -3.13 -2.73 9.19
CA PRO A 78 -3.31 -4.15 9.53
C PRO A 78 -2.45 -5.14 8.71
N TRP A 79 -1.52 -4.67 7.87
CA TRP A 79 -0.87 -5.50 6.85
C TRP A 79 0.14 -6.49 7.42
N SER A 80 0.16 -7.69 6.83
CA SER A 80 1.09 -8.77 7.20
C SER A 80 2.47 -8.63 6.53
N TYR A 81 2.72 -7.50 5.88
CA TYR A 81 3.94 -7.20 5.16
C TYR A 81 4.33 -5.72 5.30
N HIS A 82 5.58 -5.41 4.96
CA HIS A 82 6.10 -4.05 4.86
C HIS A 82 7.08 -3.95 3.69
N LEU A 83 7.47 -2.72 3.31
CA LEU A 83 8.59 -2.51 2.40
C LEU A 83 9.91 -2.56 3.16
N ASP A 84 10.94 -3.18 2.58
CA ASP A 84 12.32 -3.06 3.06
C ASP A 84 12.74 -1.58 3.00
N PRO A 85 13.01 -0.92 4.14
CA PRO A 85 13.34 0.50 4.19
C PRO A 85 14.50 0.90 3.27
N ALA A 86 15.48 0.00 3.06
CA ALA A 86 16.65 0.27 2.23
C ALA A 86 16.35 0.22 0.72
N SER A 87 15.19 -0.31 0.33
CA SER A 87 14.78 -0.45 -1.07
C SER A 87 13.81 0.64 -1.55
N VAL A 88 13.27 1.43 -0.60
CA VAL A 88 12.22 2.42 -0.89
C VAL A 88 12.79 3.55 -1.73
N ARG A 89 12.14 3.84 -2.84
CA ARG A 89 12.48 4.95 -3.74
C ARG A 89 11.26 5.50 -4.45
N PHE A 90 11.38 6.70 -5.00
CA PHE A 90 10.37 7.30 -5.88
C PHE A 90 10.75 7.14 -7.35
N ALA A 91 9.76 6.95 -8.22
CA ALA A 91 9.97 6.88 -9.67
C ALA A 91 8.86 7.57 -10.45
N ASP A 92 9.19 8.11 -11.62
CA ASP A 92 8.21 8.65 -12.57
C ASP A 92 7.60 7.53 -13.45
N ASN A 93 8.32 6.42 -13.63
CA ASN A 93 7.88 5.26 -14.41
C ASN A 93 8.49 3.96 -13.86
N ALA A 94 7.78 2.84 -14.07
CA ALA A 94 8.31 1.50 -13.89
C ALA A 94 8.35 0.79 -15.26
N VAL A 95 9.43 0.08 -15.54
CA VAL A 95 9.61 -0.66 -16.82
C VAL A 95 9.11 -2.11 -16.70
N GLU A 96 8.94 -2.60 -15.47
CA GLU A 96 8.58 -3.99 -15.15
C GLU A 96 7.14 -4.15 -14.66
N VAL A 97 6.64 -5.39 -14.66
CA VAL A 97 5.35 -5.76 -14.06
C VAL A 97 5.52 -5.88 -12.54
N CYS A 98 5.34 -4.76 -11.84
CA CYS A 98 5.38 -4.70 -10.38
C CYS A 98 4.14 -4.03 -9.72
N ASP A 99 3.09 -3.76 -10.50
CA ASP A 99 1.88 -3.08 -10.02
C ASP A 99 0.89 -4.05 -9.37
N ALA A 100 0.43 -3.70 -8.17
CA ALA A 100 -0.59 -4.42 -7.42
C ALA A 100 -1.20 -3.51 -6.34
N THR A 101 -2.48 -3.71 -6.01
CA THR A 101 -3.11 -3.00 -4.88
C THR A 101 -2.59 -3.53 -3.55
N ILE A 102 -2.73 -2.73 -2.49
CA ILE A 102 -2.34 -3.12 -1.12
C ILE A 102 -3.04 -4.43 -0.71
N GLN A 103 -4.37 -4.47 -0.86
CA GLN A 103 -5.17 -5.66 -0.51
C GLN A 103 -4.80 -6.88 -1.37
N PHE A 104 -4.51 -6.70 -2.66
CA PHE A 104 -4.12 -7.82 -3.52
C PHE A 104 -2.83 -8.49 -3.03
N VAL A 105 -1.84 -7.70 -2.62
CA VAL A 105 -0.59 -8.23 -2.05
C VAL A 105 -0.86 -9.00 -0.75
N GLU A 106 -1.72 -8.46 0.13
CA GLU A 106 -2.12 -9.14 1.38
C GLU A 106 -2.82 -10.48 1.10
N ASP A 107 -3.82 -10.48 0.21
CA ASP A 107 -4.62 -11.67 -0.13
C ASP A 107 -3.77 -12.79 -0.74
N HIS A 108 -2.71 -12.43 -1.46
CA HIS A 108 -1.82 -13.35 -2.17
C HIS A 108 -0.43 -13.43 -1.53
N LEU A 109 -0.27 -13.03 -0.27
CA LEU A 109 1.05 -12.88 0.36
C LEU A 109 1.89 -14.17 0.35
N ALA A 110 1.25 -15.35 0.38
CA ALA A 110 1.96 -16.63 0.29
C ALA A 110 2.67 -16.82 -1.06
N GLU A 111 2.03 -16.42 -2.15
CA GLU A 111 2.48 -16.63 -3.54
C GLU A 111 3.12 -15.39 -4.19
N ILE A 112 2.95 -14.21 -3.59
CA ILE A 112 3.64 -12.97 -4.00
C ILE A 112 5.16 -13.17 -3.92
N CYS A 113 5.95 -12.36 -4.64
CA CYS A 113 7.39 -12.57 -4.85
C CYS A 113 7.77 -13.74 -5.77
N GLY A 114 6.80 -14.40 -6.39
CA GLY A 114 7.01 -15.40 -7.44
C GLY A 114 6.82 -14.79 -8.83
N ALA A 115 6.03 -15.47 -9.66
CA ALA A 115 5.67 -14.95 -10.99
C ALA A 115 4.87 -13.62 -10.92
N THR A 116 4.10 -13.42 -9.84
CA THR A 116 3.15 -12.30 -9.71
C THR A 116 3.83 -10.98 -9.28
N LEU A 117 5.04 -11.01 -8.73
CA LEU A 117 5.92 -9.84 -8.51
C LEU A 117 7.36 -10.36 -8.46
N PRO A 118 8.09 -10.42 -9.58
CA PRO A 118 9.47 -10.90 -9.59
C PRO A 118 10.34 -10.13 -8.59
N ASP A 119 11.27 -10.83 -7.93
CA ASP A 119 12.20 -10.27 -6.94
C ASP A 119 11.54 -9.52 -5.76
N CYS A 120 10.27 -9.78 -5.49
CA CYS A 120 9.45 -9.04 -4.52
C CYS A 120 9.35 -7.53 -4.83
N GLU A 121 9.70 -7.07 -6.03
CA GLU A 121 9.61 -5.65 -6.36
C GLU A 121 8.14 -5.24 -6.52
N TRP A 122 7.73 -4.21 -5.78
CA TRP A 122 6.38 -3.69 -5.78
C TRP A 122 6.41 -2.19 -6.09
N CYS A 123 5.63 -1.81 -7.11
CA CYS A 123 5.50 -0.45 -7.61
C CYS A 123 4.01 -0.12 -7.81
N PRO A 124 3.23 0.14 -6.75
CA PRO A 124 1.83 0.51 -6.91
C PRO A 124 1.72 1.81 -7.73
N TRP A 125 1.33 1.72 -9.00
CA TRP A 125 1.53 2.82 -9.97
C TRP A 125 0.78 4.10 -9.61
N SER A 126 -0.38 3.96 -8.99
CA SER A 126 -1.21 5.09 -8.58
C SER A 126 -0.85 5.62 -7.19
N SER A 127 0.22 5.12 -6.56
CA SER A 127 0.51 5.46 -5.17
C SER A 127 0.79 6.93 -4.97
N ARG A 128 0.27 7.52 -3.90
CA ARG A 128 0.55 8.90 -3.48
C ARG A 128 0.87 8.98 -2.00
N VAL A 129 1.95 9.67 -1.64
CA VAL A 129 2.22 10.01 -0.24
C VAL A 129 1.19 11.05 0.23
N ILE A 130 0.55 10.79 1.36
CA ILE A 130 -0.56 11.61 1.89
C ILE A 130 -0.33 12.14 3.30
N ALA A 131 0.60 11.57 4.07
CA ALA A 131 0.99 12.09 5.37
C ALA A 131 2.36 11.58 5.82
N GLU A 132 3.08 12.40 6.58
CA GLU A 132 4.10 11.93 7.52
C GLU A 132 3.41 11.55 8.83
N VAL A 133 3.74 10.38 9.39
CA VAL A 133 3.08 9.83 10.58
C VAL A 133 4.11 9.49 11.67
N ALA A 134 3.70 9.56 12.94
CA ALA A 134 4.53 9.06 14.02
C ALA A 134 4.61 7.52 13.96
N ALA A 135 5.77 6.95 14.34
CA ALA A 135 5.91 5.51 14.56
C ALA A 135 4.88 4.99 15.59
N ASP A 136 4.50 5.90 16.49
CA ASP A 136 3.63 5.66 17.62
C ASP A 136 2.23 6.16 17.26
N THR A 137 1.38 5.27 16.79
CA THR A 137 0.03 5.12 17.35
C THR A 137 -0.54 3.80 16.89
N THR A 138 -0.46 2.82 17.79
CA THR A 138 -1.56 1.92 18.13
C THR A 138 -2.88 2.46 17.58
N PRO A 139 -3.70 1.72 16.82
CA PRO A 139 -5.07 2.16 16.64
C PRO A 139 -5.63 2.37 18.04
N THR A 140 -5.99 3.61 18.40
CA THR A 140 -6.96 3.83 19.47
C THR A 140 -8.06 2.82 19.17
N PRO A 141 -8.30 1.80 20.01
CA PRO A 141 -9.40 0.91 19.74
C PRO A 141 -10.59 1.84 19.61
N THR A 142 -11.21 1.87 18.43
CA THR A 142 -12.54 2.44 18.26
C THR A 142 -13.28 2.02 19.52
N PRO A 143 -13.77 2.94 20.38
CA PRO A 143 -14.49 2.51 21.56
C PRO A 143 -15.54 1.56 21.03
N ILE A 144 -15.41 0.28 21.37
CA ILE A 144 -16.45 -0.70 21.09
C ILE A 144 -17.69 0.02 21.62
N PRO A 145 -18.69 0.34 20.77
CA PRO A 145 -19.88 0.97 21.29
C PRO A 145 -20.35 0.03 22.39
N THR A 146 -20.29 0.50 23.65
CA THR A 146 -20.77 -0.23 24.81
C THR A 146 -22.09 -0.81 24.37
N ALA A 147 -22.16 -2.14 24.23
CA ALA A 147 -23.32 -2.78 23.66
C ALA A 147 -24.53 -2.28 24.44
N THR A 148 -25.34 -1.43 23.81
CA THR A 148 -26.64 -1.08 24.33
C THR A 148 -27.30 -2.41 24.64
N PRO A 149 -27.76 -2.68 25.88
CA PRO A 149 -28.41 -3.95 26.17
C PRO A 149 -29.51 -4.13 25.15
N THR A 150 -29.31 -5.11 24.25
CA THR A 150 -30.31 -5.44 23.25
C THR A 150 -31.51 -5.88 24.04
N VAL A 151 -32.57 -5.05 24.04
CA VAL A 151 -33.89 -5.49 24.49
C VAL A 151 -34.23 -6.66 23.56
N VAL A 152 -34.12 -7.87 24.09
CA VAL A 152 -34.51 -9.08 23.38
C VAL A 152 -36.02 -9.00 23.22
N VAL A 153 -36.47 -8.45 22.09
CA VAL A 153 -37.87 -8.52 21.68
C VAL A 153 -38.14 -10.00 21.37
N PRO A 154 -39.11 -10.65 22.03
CA PRO A 154 -39.43 -12.04 21.73
C PRO A 154 -39.84 -12.17 20.26
N PRO A 155 -39.47 -13.26 19.58
CA PRO A 155 -39.79 -13.42 18.17
C PRO A 155 -41.31 -13.44 17.96
N THR A 156 -41.81 -12.46 17.21
CA THR A 156 -43.17 -12.49 16.68
C THR A 156 -43.33 -13.74 15.83
N ARG A 157 -44.31 -14.59 16.16
CA ARG A 157 -44.59 -15.83 15.41
C ARG A 157 -44.91 -15.48 13.96
N THR A 158 -44.04 -15.89 13.04
CA THR A 158 -44.29 -15.80 11.60
C THR A 158 -45.43 -16.74 11.23
N PRO A 159 -46.49 -16.29 10.53
CA PRO A 159 -47.49 -17.19 9.98
C PRO A 159 -46.84 -18.10 8.94
N ILE A 160 -47.03 -19.41 9.09
CA ILE A 160 -46.57 -20.43 8.15
C ILE A 160 -47.35 -20.22 6.84
N LEU A 161 -46.67 -19.82 5.78
CA LEU A 161 -47.24 -19.82 4.44
C LEU A 161 -47.21 -21.25 3.89
N THR A 162 -48.37 -21.77 3.52
CA THR A 162 -48.53 -23.06 2.86
C THR A 162 -47.74 -23.05 1.55
N PRO A 163 -46.90 -24.07 1.26
CA PRO A 163 -46.16 -24.11 0.00
C PRO A 163 -47.12 -24.28 -1.18
N THR A 164 -47.01 -23.37 -2.14
CA THR A 164 -47.64 -23.47 -3.46
C THR A 164 -47.08 -24.70 -4.20
N PRO A 165 -47.90 -25.58 -4.78
CA PRO A 165 -47.39 -26.72 -5.53
C PRO A 165 -46.61 -26.26 -6.77
N SER A 166 -45.43 -26.83 -6.94
CA SER A 166 -44.54 -26.63 -8.09
C SER A 166 -45.14 -27.32 -9.33
N PRO A 167 -45.23 -26.66 -10.50
CA PRO A 167 -45.70 -27.31 -11.72
C PRO A 167 -44.68 -28.35 -12.23
N GLU A 168 -45.18 -29.53 -12.61
CA GLU A 168 -44.41 -30.60 -13.25
C GLU A 168 -43.72 -30.12 -14.54
N PRO A 169 -42.47 -30.56 -14.82
CA PRO A 169 -41.80 -30.24 -16.06
C PRO A 169 -42.34 -31.09 -17.22
N GLU A 170 -42.96 -30.46 -18.22
CA GLU A 170 -43.27 -31.08 -19.52
C GLU A 170 -41.98 -31.46 -20.25
N TYR A 171 -41.58 -32.73 -20.13
CA TYR A 171 -40.39 -33.27 -20.78
C TYR A 171 -40.77 -34.13 -22.00
N LEU A 172 -41.40 -33.55 -23.02
CA LEU A 172 -41.76 -34.29 -24.23
C LEU A 172 -41.93 -33.35 -25.45
N HIS A 173 -40.86 -32.76 -26.00
CA HIS A 173 -40.83 -32.33 -27.41
C HIS A 173 -39.46 -31.91 -28.00
N TYR A 174 -38.39 -32.68 -27.78
CA TYR A 174 -37.17 -32.53 -28.61
C TYR A 174 -36.59 -33.89 -28.97
N LEU A 175 -37.12 -34.50 -30.04
CA LEU A 175 -36.41 -35.50 -30.82
C LEU A 175 -35.80 -34.81 -32.04
N PRO A 176 -34.49 -34.98 -32.32
CA PRO A 176 -33.88 -34.49 -33.54
C PRO A 176 -34.27 -35.38 -34.73
N PHE A 177 -34.77 -34.76 -35.80
CA PHE A 177 -35.01 -35.42 -37.07
C PHE A 177 -33.67 -35.59 -37.81
N VAL A 178 -33.08 -36.79 -37.71
CA VAL A 178 -31.93 -37.19 -38.54
C VAL A 178 -32.42 -38.17 -39.62
N ALA A 179 -32.38 -37.68 -40.85
CA ALA A 179 -32.20 -38.35 -42.15
C ALA A 179 -32.88 -39.70 -42.47
N ARG A 180 -33.70 -39.69 -43.53
CA ARG A 180 -33.73 -40.79 -44.52
C ARG A 180 -33.73 -40.21 -45.94
N GLY A 181 -32.83 -40.73 -46.77
CA GLY A 181 -32.57 -40.26 -48.12
C GLY A 181 -33.49 -40.84 -49.19
N LYS A 182 -33.41 -40.23 -50.37
CA LYS A 182 -33.44 -40.83 -51.71
C LYS A 182 -32.94 -39.80 -52.71
#